data_AF-A0A2M8N4D7-F1
#
_entry.id   AF-A0A2M8N4D7-F1
#
_cell.length_a   1.000
_cell.length_b   1.000
_cell.length_c   1.000
_cell.angle_alpha   90.00
_cell.angle_beta   90.00
_cell.angle_gamma   90.00
#
_symmetry.space_group_name_H-M   'P 1'
#
loop_
_entity.id
_entity.type
_entity.pdbx_description
1 polymer ?
#
loop_
_entity_poly.entity_id
_entity_poly.type
_entity_poly.pdbx_seq_one_letter_code
_entity_poly.pdbx_strand_id
1 'polypeptide(L)'
;MSDTTQNLVMPIIQPAQAQKHVTHNEALLVLDGAVQLCLEAVGQEAPPETVAEGQIWALGPAPTGIWAGQAGSLAMRVGAGWLHLAPREGWRGWDRSSGSLRVFQGGAWVGLPLQGVEGLGIGASYDATNRLAVAAAATLLSHAGAGHQLKINKAAAEETGSLLFQTDWSGRAEMGLAGTDGFAIKVSADGAQWSEALIVAPASGQVSLPAGALLPSGSAATPALGFAGDADTGFHRPAADQIGAATGGVRRWLLTESACQIDVPITGWAVTQSASDVTAGRLLRTEAGPAQAFRQGNVLGSVSQSAGVPTGALVERGSTAQGAYMRFADGTQICTQRLAVPSGVATATGALFMSESYVWTFPALFVAPPAVSGLPSIDLPMAWLASGPTATSEAATSVRVMRTAALATATGMVDLTAVGRWF
;
A
#
# COMPACT_ATOMS: atom_id res chain seq x y z
N MET A 1 56.21 -69.15 23.21
CA MET A 1 55.26 -69.02 22.09
C MET A 1 53.88 -69.05 22.71
N SER A 2 52.98 -68.14 22.37
CA SER A 2 51.59 -68.22 22.83
C SER A 2 50.94 -69.45 22.19
N ASP A 3 50.04 -70.11 22.92
CA ASP A 3 49.30 -71.28 22.41
C ASP A 3 48.05 -70.89 21.60
N THR A 4 47.89 -69.58 21.34
CA THR A 4 46.77 -69.00 20.61
C THR A 4 47.22 -67.87 19.68
N THR A 5 46.40 -67.56 18.69
CA THR A 5 46.48 -66.29 17.94
C THR A 5 46.14 -65.10 18.84
N GLN A 6 46.45 -63.88 18.41
CA GLN A 6 46.40 -62.71 19.28
C GLN A 6 45.04 -62.01 19.25
N ASN A 7 44.40 -61.92 18.09
CA ASN A 7 43.16 -61.15 17.93
C ASN A 7 41.91 -61.98 18.24
N LEU A 8 41.85 -63.21 17.71
CA LEU A 8 40.70 -64.11 17.83
C LEU A 8 40.91 -65.23 18.85
N VAL A 9 42.10 -65.30 19.47
CA VAL A 9 42.45 -66.31 20.51
C VAL A 9 42.23 -67.74 20.00
N MET A 10 42.55 -67.99 18.73
CA MET A 10 42.39 -69.31 18.12
C MET A 10 43.54 -70.23 18.54
N PRO A 11 43.27 -71.45 19.05
CA PRO A 11 44.32 -72.38 19.46
C PRO A 11 45.24 -72.76 18.29
N ILE A 12 46.56 -72.74 18.50
CA ILE A 12 47.53 -73.18 17.50
C ILE A 12 48.02 -74.60 17.77
N ILE A 13 48.42 -75.32 16.71
CA ILE A 13 48.98 -76.66 16.84
C ILE A 13 50.43 -76.55 17.35
N GLN A 14 50.75 -77.31 18.40
CA GLN A 14 52.10 -77.35 18.98
C GLN A 14 53.16 -77.86 17.97
N PRO A 15 54.44 -77.46 18.12
CA PRO A 15 55.54 -77.95 17.28
C PRO A 15 55.69 -79.48 17.29
N ALA A 16 56.48 -80.02 16.36
CA ALA A 16 56.81 -81.46 16.22
C ALA A 16 55.67 -82.39 15.78
N GLN A 17 54.54 -81.85 15.29
CA GLN A 17 53.45 -82.63 14.68
C GLN A 17 53.66 -82.88 13.16
N ALA A 18 54.76 -83.55 12.78
CA ALA A 18 55.08 -83.88 11.38
C ALA A 18 54.95 -82.71 10.38
N GLN A 19 55.39 -81.51 10.78
CA GLN A 19 55.33 -80.25 10.01
C GLN A 19 53.92 -79.73 9.61
N LYS A 20 52.83 -80.44 9.93
CA LYS A 20 51.45 -79.98 9.64
C LYS A 20 51.07 -78.68 10.37
N HIS A 21 51.67 -78.45 11.53
CA HIS A 21 51.51 -77.23 12.32
C HIS A 21 51.93 -75.97 11.57
N VAL A 22 52.87 -76.06 10.62
CA VAL A 22 53.38 -74.88 9.89
C VAL A 22 52.27 -74.26 9.02
N THR A 23 51.76 -75.01 8.05
CA THR A 23 50.76 -74.51 7.09
C THR A 23 49.41 -74.22 7.75
N HIS A 24 49.04 -74.99 8.78
CA HIS A 24 47.78 -74.77 9.48
C HIS A 24 47.83 -73.52 10.37
N ASN A 25 48.89 -73.34 11.16
CA ASN A 25 49.01 -72.16 12.01
C ASN A 25 49.18 -70.88 11.16
N GLU A 26 49.84 -70.98 10.00
CA GLU A 26 49.89 -69.87 9.03
C GLU A 26 48.49 -69.48 8.53
N ALA A 27 47.64 -70.45 8.18
CA ALA A 27 46.26 -70.20 7.80
C ALA A 27 45.43 -69.56 8.94
N LEU A 28 45.67 -69.99 10.19
CA LEU A 28 45.03 -69.38 11.36
C LEU A 28 45.48 -67.93 11.57
N LEU A 29 46.77 -67.62 11.36
CA LEU A 29 47.27 -66.25 11.43
C LEU A 29 46.69 -65.36 10.32
N VAL A 30 46.50 -65.89 9.11
CA VAL A 30 45.78 -65.18 8.03
C VAL A 30 44.34 -64.87 8.45
N LEU A 31 43.63 -65.82 9.05
CA LEU A 31 42.27 -65.60 9.56
C LEU A 31 42.25 -64.57 10.70
N ASP A 32 43.22 -64.62 11.61
CA ASP A 32 43.37 -63.67 12.72
C ASP A 32 43.57 -62.22 12.26
N GLY A 33 44.18 -62.06 11.09
CA GLY A 33 44.43 -60.77 10.44
C GLY A 33 43.36 -60.31 9.44
N ALA A 34 42.37 -61.14 9.11
CA ALA A 34 41.37 -60.84 8.09
C ALA A 34 39.92 -60.82 8.60
N VAL A 35 39.60 -61.61 9.63
CA VAL A 35 38.26 -61.74 10.19
C VAL A 35 38.08 -60.75 11.36
N GLN A 36 36.91 -60.11 11.45
CA GLN A 36 36.65 -59.04 12.43
C GLN A 36 37.74 -57.95 12.42
N LEU A 37 38.21 -57.61 11.22
CA LEU A 37 39.36 -56.75 10.99
C LEU A 37 39.24 -55.40 11.70
N CYS A 38 40.17 -55.15 12.62
CA CYS A 38 40.36 -53.86 13.28
C CYS A 38 41.71 -53.31 12.88
N LEU A 39 41.71 -52.19 12.17
CA LEU A 39 42.90 -51.48 11.71
C LEU A 39 43.25 -50.40 12.73
N GLU A 40 44.53 -50.30 13.08
CA GLU A 40 45.04 -49.19 13.89
C GLU A 40 45.01 -47.88 13.10
N ALA A 41 45.40 -47.91 11.82
CA ALA A 41 45.24 -46.81 10.88
C ALA A 41 45.20 -47.30 9.43
N VAL A 42 44.64 -46.46 8.54
CA VAL A 42 44.62 -46.65 7.09
C VAL A 42 45.60 -45.68 6.42
N GLY A 43 46.36 -46.16 5.45
CA GLY A 43 47.31 -45.36 4.68
C GLY A 43 48.64 -45.11 5.40
N GLN A 44 48.98 -45.93 6.38
CA GLN A 44 50.23 -45.77 7.14
C GLN A 44 51.42 -46.21 6.27
N GLU A 45 52.43 -45.35 6.16
CA GLU A 45 53.61 -45.61 5.30
C GLU A 45 54.84 -46.07 6.08
N ALA A 46 54.95 -45.75 7.37
CA ALA A 46 56.09 -46.14 8.20
C ALA A 46 55.62 -46.95 9.42
N PRO A 47 56.31 -48.04 9.78
CA PRO A 47 56.01 -48.82 10.97
C PRO A 47 56.15 -47.96 12.23
N PRO A 48 55.17 -47.98 13.16
CA PRO A 48 55.29 -47.26 14.42
C PRO A 48 56.45 -47.76 15.27
N GLU A 49 57.02 -46.88 16.10
CA GLU A 49 58.13 -47.23 17.00
C GLU A 49 57.71 -48.22 18.10
N THR A 50 56.46 -48.11 18.55
CA THR A 50 55.85 -49.01 19.54
C THR A 50 54.68 -49.75 18.92
N VAL A 51 54.81 -51.07 18.80
CA VAL A 51 53.77 -51.95 18.24
C VAL A 51 53.51 -53.12 19.18
N ALA A 52 52.24 -53.40 19.45
CA ALA A 52 51.81 -54.60 20.17
C ALA A 52 51.53 -55.74 19.17
N GLU A 53 51.69 -56.96 19.65
CA GLU A 53 51.31 -58.16 18.91
C GLU A 53 49.84 -58.07 18.44
N GLY A 54 49.55 -58.54 17.23
CA GLY A 54 48.19 -58.61 16.67
C GLY A 54 47.67 -57.32 16.07
N GLN A 55 48.32 -56.18 16.29
CA GLN A 55 47.92 -54.91 15.68
C GLN A 55 48.07 -54.94 14.15
N ILE A 56 47.12 -54.34 13.44
CA ILE A 56 47.02 -54.39 11.97
C ILE A 56 46.96 -52.97 11.41
N TRP A 57 47.75 -52.67 10.39
CA TRP A 57 47.68 -51.43 9.63
C TRP A 57 47.31 -51.72 8.18
N ALA A 58 46.51 -50.86 7.56
CA ALA A 58 46.39 -50.85 6.11
C ALA A 58 47.45 -49.90 5.55
N LEU A 59 48.37 -50.44 4.77
CA LEU A 59 49.52 -49.71 4.24
C LEU A 59 49.10 -48.75 3.13
N GLY A 60 49.77 -47.60 3.06
CA GLY A 60 49.58 -46.64 1.99
C GLY A 60 50.21 -47.07 0.67
N PRO A 61 50.19 -46.18 -0.35
CA PRO A 61 50.80 -46.44 -1.66
C PRO A 61 52.33 -46.52 -1.65
N ALA A 62 53.02 -45.99 -0.63
CA ALA A 62 54.48 -45.88 -0.62
C ALA A 62 55.10 -46.28 0.74
N PRO A 63 54.92 -47.53 1.19
CA PRO A 63 55.43 -47.94 2.50
C PRO A 63 56.95 -47.98 2.53
N THR A 64 57.51 -47.74 3.71
CA THR A 64 58.94 -47.52 3.95
C THR A 64 59.48 -48.49 5.00
N GLY A 65 60.80 -48.52 5.16
CA GLY A 65 61.48 -49.38 6.12
C GLY A 65 61.18 -50.87 5.86
N ILE A 66 60.84 -51.61 6.91
CA ILE A 66 60.49 -53.03 6.82
C ILE A 66 59.17 -53.32 6.08
N TRP A 67 58.36 -52.29 5.80
CA TRP A 67 57.15 -52.42 5.00
C TRP A 67 57.36 -52.11 3.51
N ALA A 68 58.58 -51.74 3.10
CA ALA A 68 58.89 -51.42 1.71
C ALA A 68 58.50 -52.56 0.76
N GLY A 69 57.81 -52.23 -0.32
CA GLY A 69 57.32 -53.18 -1.33
C GLY A 69 55.95 -53.81 -1.01
N GLN A 70 55.32 -53.48 0.11
CA GLN A 70 54.01 -54.02 0.53
C GLN A 70 52.87 -52.99 0.36
N ALA A 71 52.94 -52.17 -0.69
CA ALA A 71 51.96 -51.10 -0.93
C ALA A 71 50.52 -51.65 -0.98
N GLY A 72 49.61 -51.01 -0.26
CA GLY A 72 48.18 -51.39 -0.20
C GLY A 72 47.88 -52.70 0.54
N SER A 73 48.88 -53.39 1.10
CA SER A 73 48.64 -54.60 1.92
C SER A 73 48.15 -54.22 3.33
N LEU A 74 47.58 -55.18 4.03
CA LEU A 74 47.51 -55.16 5.49
C LEU A 74 48.85 -55.62 6.06
N ALA A 75 49.31 -55.01 7.14
CA ALA A 75 50.49 -55.43 7.88
C ALA A 75 50.07 -55.71 9.32
N MET A 76 50.10 -56.99 9.73
CA MET A 76 49.80 -57.43 11.08
C MET A 76 51.10 -57.74 11.84
N ARG A 77 51.23 -57.24 13.06
CA ARG A 77 52.39 -57.53 13.92
C ARG A 77 52.31 -58.98 14.42
N VAL A 78 53.30 -59.81 14.05
CA VAL A 78 53.40 -61.21 14.49
C VAL A 78 54.84 -61.52 14.94
N GLY A 79 55.00 -61.81 16.22
CA GLY A 79 56.26 -62.02 16.91
C GLY A 79 57.24 -60.86 16.70
N ALA A 80 58.42 -61.17 16.18
CA ALA A 80 59.41 -60.18 15.82
C ALA A 80 59.20 -59.56 14.42
N GLY A 81 58.26 -60.10 13.62
CA GLY A 81 58.05 -59.76 12.21
C GLY A 81 56.68 -59.17 11.89
N TRP A 82 56.30 -59.28 10.62
CA TRP A 82 55.05 -58.76 10.06
C TRP A 82 54.43 -59.79 9.12
N LEU A 83 53.13 -60.03 9.28
CA LEU A 83 52.33 -60.78 8.31
C LEU A 83 51.68 -59.78 7.36
N HIS A 84 51.96 -59.93 6.06
CA HIS A 84 51.35 -59.10 5.03
C HIS A 84 50.20 -59.82 4.35
N LEU A 85 49.02 -59.20 4.31
CA LEU A 85 47.83 -59.75 3.66
C LEU A 85 47.37 -58.80 2.55
N ALA A 86 47.11 -59.32 1.35
CA ALA A 86 46.49 -58.52 0.29
C ALA A 86 44.96 -58.45 0.51
N PRO A 87 44.39 -57.28 0.83
CA PRO A 87 42.94 -57.14 0.94
C PRO A 87 42.25 -57.38 -0.41
N ARG A 88 41.00 -57.85 -0.39
CA ARG A 88 40.20 -58.09 -1.59
C ARG A 88 38.99 -57.15 -1.62
N GLU A 89 38.48 -56.89 -2.83
CA GLU A 89 37.27 -56.10 -3.04
C GLU A 89 36.12 -56.54 -2.12
N GLY A 90 35.50 -55.57 -1.43
CA GLY A 90 34.41 -55.78 -0.49
C GLY A 90 34.83 -56.17 0.94
N TRP A 91 36.13 -56.30 1.22
CA TRP A 91 36.62 -56.48 2.60
C TRP A 91 36.22 -55.30 3.48
N ARG A 92 35.92 -55.58 4.74
CA ARG A 92 35.43 -54.59 5.72
C ARG A 92 36.35 -54.59 6.93
N GLY A 93 36.67 -53.40 7.43
CA GLY A 93 37.49 -53.24 8.63
C GLY A 93 37.15 -51.96 9.39
N TRP A 94 37.26 -51.99 10.71
CA TRP A 94 37.08 -50.81 11.57
C TRP A 94 38.41 -50.07 11.70
N ASP A 95 38.47 -48.83 11.23
CA ASP A 95 39.64 -47.97 11.36
C ASP A 95 39.57 -47.23 12.70
N ARG A 96 40.45 -47.60 13.64
CA ARG A 96 40.50 -47.01 14.99
C ARG A 96 40.93 -45.55 14.98
N SER A 97 41.79 -45.17 14.03
CA SER A 97 42.28 -43.78 13.92
C SER A 97 41.16 -42.81 13.57
N SER A 98 40.23 -43.21 12.68
CA SER A 98 39.09 -42.39 12.26
C SER A 98 37.78 -42.71 12.97
N GLY A 99 37.70 -43.83 13.70
CA GLY A 99 36.49 -44.29 14.37
C GLY A 99 35.37 -44.67 13.40
N SER A 100 35.70 -45.28 12.26
CA SER A 100 34.71 -45.56 11.20
C SER A 100 34.94 -46.88 10.48
N LEU A 101 33.85 -47.47 9.97
CA LEU A 101 33.92 -48.62 9.08
C LEU A 101 34.50 -48.23 7.71
N ARG A 102 35.43 -49.03 7.21
CA ARG A 102 36.04 -48.93 5.89
C ARG A 102 35.68 -50.14 5.03
N VAL A 103 35.59 -49.93 3.72
CA VAL A 103 35.42 -50.99 2.71
C VAL A 103 36.60 -50.92 1.74
N PHE A 104 37.24 -52.05 1.44
CA PHE A 104 38.26 -52.11 0.40
C PHE A 104 37.58 -52.12 -0.97
N GLN A 105 37.71 -51.03 -1.72
CA GLN A 105 37.11 -50.85 -3.04
C GLN A 105 38.03 -50.05 -3.95
N GLY A 106 38.17 -50.49 -5.21
CA GLY A 106 38.99 -49.79 -6.20
C GLY A 106 40.47 -49.76 -5.82
N GLY A 107 40.95 -50.78 -5.10
CA GLY A 107 42.33 -50.85 -4.62
C GLY A 107 42.66 -50.00 -3.39
N ALA A 108 41.67 -49.39 -2.73
CA ALA A 108 41.87 -48.56 -1.54
C ALA A 108 40.82 -48.84 -0.45
N TRP A 109 41.18 -48.57 0.80
CA TRP A 109 40.22 -48.56 1.91
C TRP A 109 39.46 -47.23 1.93
N VAL A 110 38.19 -47.26 1.54
CA VAL A 110 37.30 -46.09 1.47
C VAL A 110 36.25 -46.13 2.59
N GLY A 111 35.67 -44.97 2.92
CA GLY A 111 34.48 -44.94 3.79
C GLY A 111 33.26 -45.54 3.09
N LEU A 112 32.17 -45.76 3.83
CA LEU A 112 30.89 -46.13 3.20
C LEU A 112 30.48 -45.06 2.17
N PRO A 113 30.08 -45.45 0.94
CA PRO A 113 29.69 -44.51 -0.09
C PRO A 113 28.36 -43.85 0.29
N LEU A 114 28.44 -42.64 0.85
CA LEU A 114 27.27 -41.80 1.14
C LEU A 114 26.97 -40.81 0.01
N GLN A 115 27.84 -40.73 -1.01
CA GLN A 115 27.63 -39.92 -2.20
C GLN A 115 26.86 -40.72 -3.26
N GLY A 116 25.91 -40.07 -3.93
CA GLY A 116 25.14 -40.70 -5.00
C GLY A 116 24.21 -41.83 -4.54
N VAL A 117 23.82 -41.83 -3.26
CA VAL A 117 22.81 -42.78 -2.76
C VAL A 117 21.49 -42.55 -3.50
N GLU A 118 20.81 -43.66 -3.84
CA GLU A 118 19.54 -43.59 -4.57
C GLU A 118 18.44 -42.89 -3.74
N GLY A 119 18.49 -43.00 -2.42
CA GLY A 119 17.64 -42.25 -1.51
C GLY A 119 17.88 -42.60 -0.05
N LEU A 120 17.30 -41.82 0.85
CA LEU A 120 17.41 -41.99 2.29
C LEU A 120 16.04 -41.84 2.97
N GLY A 121 15.65 -42.87 3.70
CA GLY A 121 14.42 -42.92 4.47
C GLY A 121 14.68 -42.91 5.98
N ILE A 122 14.01 -42.02 6.72
CA ILE A 122 14.04 -41.96 8.19
C ILE A 122 12.60 -42.15 8.69
N GLY A 123 12.28 -43.32 9.23
CA GLY A 123 10.91 -43.66 9.66
C GLY A 123 9.92 -43.91 8.52
N ALA A 124 10.34 -43.80 7.26
CA ALA A 124 9.57 -44.09 6.06
C ALA A 124 10.48 -44.60 4.93
N SER A 125 9.90 -45.26 3.93
CA SER A 125 10.60 -45.59 2.68
C SER A 125 10.72 -44.36 1.79
N TYR A 126 11.86 -44.22 1.12
CA TYR A 126 12.01 -43.26 0.02
C TYR A 126 11.43 -43.85 -1.27
N ASP A 127 11.18 -42.99 -2.27
CA ASP A 127 10.74 -43.41 -3.60
C ASP A 127 11.43 -42.57 -4.71
N ALA A 128 11.01 -42.76 -5.97
CA ALA A 128 11.62 -42.08 -7.11
C ALA A 128 11.44 -40.54 -7.10
N THR A 129 10.38 -40.06 -6.45
CA THR A 129 10.01 -38.65 -6.29
C THR A 129 10.57 -38.11 -4.97
N ASN A 130 10.33 -38.81 -3.86
CA ASN A 130 10.75 -38.45 -2.50
C ASN A 130 12.06 -39.16 -2.16
N ARG A 131 13.16 -38.70 -2.78
CA ARG A 131 14.51 -39.30 -2.60
C ARG A 131 15.06 -39.12 -1.18
N LEU A 132 14.58 -38.10 -0.45
CA LEU A 132 14.74 -37.97 1.00
C LEU A 132 13.35 -38.01 1.63
N ALA A 133 13.05 -39.07 2.39
CA ALA A 133 11.76 -39.24 3.05
C ALA A 133 11.94 -39.30 4.56
N VAL A 134 11.21 -38.45 5.29
CA VAL A 134 11.26 -38.41 6.76
C VAL A 134 9.83 -38.48 7.31
N ALA A 135 9.52 -39.56 8.03
CA ALA A 135 8.32 -39.69 8.84
C ALA A 135 8.72 -39.73 10.31
N ALA A 136 8.77 -38.54 10.91
CA ALA A 136 9.16 -38.33 12.29
C ALA A 136 8.41 -37.11 12.86
N ALA A 137 8.48 -36.91 14.17
CA ALA A 137 7.87 -35.74 14.80
C ALA A 137 8.47 -34.40 14.33
N ALA A 138 9.74 -34.40 13.91
CA ALA A 138 10.42 -33.21 13.39
C ALA A 138 11.59 -33.57 12.47
N THR A 139 11.94 -32.63 11.58
CA THR A 139 13.22 -32.62 10.84
C THR A 139 13.99 -31.37 11.25
N LEU A 140 15.12 -31.55 11.94
CA LEU A 140 15.98 -30.43 12.36
C LEU A 140 17.10 -30.20 11.35
N LEU A 141 17.11 -29.02 10.72
CA LEU A 141 18.21 -28.55 9.88
C LEU A 141 18.89 -27.38 10.59
N SER A 142 20.10 -27.60 11.12
CA SER A 142 20.80 -26.64 11.98
C SER A 142 22.11 -26.13 11.37
N HIS A 143 22.64 -25.05 11.94
CA HIS A 143 23.86 -24.38 11.48
C HIS A 143 25.10 -24.81 12.27
N ALA A 144 26.27 -24.61 11.67
CA ALA A 144 27.57 -24.71 12.35
C ALA A 144 28.14 -23.34 12.81
N GLY A 145 27.34 -22.27 12.75
CA GLY A 145 27.75 -20.92 13.13
C GLY A 145 27.10 -19.84 12.25
N ALA A 146 27.88 -19.18 11.40
CA ALA A 146 27.53 -17.97 10.64
C ALA A 146 26.29 -18.05 9.70
N GLY A 147 25.65 -19.21 9.55
CA GLY A 147 24.38 -19.34 8.82
C GLY A 147 24.04 -20.79 8.43
N HIS A 148 22.81 -20.97 7.95
CA HIS A 148 22.31 -22.19 7.30
C HIS A 148 21.31 -21.75 6.20
N GLN A 149 21.34 -22.37 5.03
CA GLN A 149 20.37 -22.04 3.97
C GLN A 149 19.95 -23.31 3.24
N LEU A 150 18.65 -23.47 3.06
CA LEU A 150 18.04 -24.43 2.15
C LEU A 150 17.97 -23.82 0.75
N LYS A 151 18.47 -24.53 -0.26
CA LYS A 151 18.40 -24.10 -1.66
C LYS A 151 17.41 -24.99 -2.38
N ILE A 152 16.36 -24.38 -2.92
CA ILE A 152 15.36 -25.03 -3.74
C ILE A 152 15.49 -24.42 -5.12
N ASN A 153 15.91 -25.23 -6.08
CA ASN A 153 16.18 -24.78 -7.44
C ASN A 153 15.20 -25.44 -8.40
N LYS A 154 14.65 -24.64 -9.32
CA LYS A 154 13.84 -25.10 -10.45
C LYS A 154 14.65 -25.00 -11.73
N ALA A 155 14.38 -25.82 -12.74
CA ALA A 155 15.18 -25.86 -13.97
C ALA A 155 14.77 -24.78 -14.97
N ALA A 156 13.52 -24.31 -14.94
CA ALA A 156 13.01 -23.25 -15.80
C ALA A 156 12.04 -22.30 -15.08
N ALA A 157 11.75 -21.15 -15.70
CA ALA A 157 10.90 -20.11 -15.12
C ALA A 157 9.45 -20.56 -14.87
N GLU A 158 8.92 -21.44 -15.71
CA GLU A 158 7.54 -21.96 -15.60
C GLU A 158 7.42 -23.15 -14.64
N GLU A 159 8.53 -23.67 -14.13
CA GLU A 159 8.51 -24.76 -13.17
C GLU A 159 8.29 -24.27 -11.74
N THR A 160 8.19 -25.24 -10.82
CA THR A 160 7.93 -25.00 -9.40
C THR A 160 9.16 -25.34 -8.56
N GLY A 161 9.61 -24.36 -7.78
CA GLY A 161 10.54 -24.55 -6.67
C GLY A 161 9.93 -24.00 -5.40
N SER A 162 9.35 -24.87 -4.57
CA SER A 162 8.48 -24.46 -3.46
C SER A 162 8.55 -25.39 -2.26
N LEU A 163 7.89 -24.96 -1.18
CA LEU A 163 7.54 -25.76 -0.03
C LEU A 163 6.01 -25.96 -0.04
N LEU A 164 5.58 -27.22 -0.12
CA LEU A 164 4.17 -27.62 -0.12
C LEU A 164 3.76 -28.12 1.27
N PHE A 165 2.71 -27.53 1.82
CA PHE A 165 2.11 -27.92 3.09
C PHE A 165 0.83 -28.72 2.82
N GLN A 166 0.72 -29.88 3.47
CA GLN A 166 -0.35 -30.85 3.20
C GLN A 166 -1.07 -31.28 4.48
N THR A 167 -2.32 -31.74 4.32
CA THR A 167 -3.07 -32.50 5.33
C THR A 167 -3.61 -33.74 4.64
N ASP A 168 -3.31 -34.92 5.18
CA ASP A 168 -3.74 -36.20 4.61
C ASP A 168 -3.47 -36.30 3.09
N TRP A 169 -2.22 -36.02 2.71
CA TRP A 169 -1.77 -36.05 1.30
C TRP A 169 -2.43 -35.04 0.36
N SER A 170 -3.26 -34.13 0.87
CA SER A 170 -3.90 -33.07 0.10
C SER A 170 -3.24 -31.72 0.36
N GLY A 171 -2.87 -31.00 -0.71
CA GLY A 171 -2.24 -29.67 -0.63
C GLY A 171 -3.16 -28.63 0.02
N ARG A 172 -2.59 -27.78 0.88
CA ARG A 172 -3.33 -26.71 1.60
C ARG A 172 -2.70 -25.35 1.44
N ALA A 173 -1.37 -25.29 1.44
CA ALA A 173 -0.63 -24.08 1.19
C ALA A 173 0.68 -24.40 0.47
N GLU A 174 1.18 -23.47 -0.32
CA GLU A 174 2.44 -23.59 -1.04
C GLU A 174 3.13 -22.23 -1.05
N MET A 175 4.44 -22.20 -0.79
CA MET A 175 5.24 -20.98 -0.88
C MET A 175 6.54 -21.19 -1.65
N GLY A 176 6.89 -20.26 -2.53
CA GLY A 176 8.11 -20.32 -3.32
C GLY A 176 7.94 -19.74 -4.72
N LEU A 177 8.76 -20.22 -5.66
CA LEU A 177 8.72 -19.86 -7.07
C LEU A 177 7.80 -20.84 -7.79
N ALA A 178 6.49 -20.62 -7.70
CA ALA A 178 5.46 -21.57 -8.13
C ALA A 178 4.87 -21.19 -9.50
N GLY A 179 5.49 -21.69 -10.58
CA GLY A 179 5.09 -21.44 -11.97
C GLY A 179 5.58 -20.11 -12.56
N THR A 180 6.30 -19.32 -11.77
CA THR A 180 6.92 -18.05 -12.19
C THR A 180 8.19 -17.77 -11.37
N ASP A 181 8.95 -16.74 -11.71
CA ASP A 181 10.11 -16.26 -10.92
C ASP A 181 9.73 -15.30 -9.78
N GLY A 182 8.43 -14.98 -9.62
CA GLY A 182 7.95 -14.24 -8.47
C GLY A 182 7.81 -15.14 -7.25
N PHE A 183 8.20 -14.64 -6.07
CA PHE A 183 7.85 -15.33 -4.81
C PHE A 183 6.36 -15.23 -4.58
N ALA A 184 5.70 -16.37 -4.42
CA ALA A 184 4.26 -16.43 -4.21
C ALA A 184 3.88 -17.30 -3.01
N ILE A 185 2.71 -17.00 -2.45
CA ILE A 185 2.01 -17.87 -1.50
C ILE A 185 0.65 -18.22 -2.11
N LYS A 186 0.39 -19.51 -2.26
CA LYS A 186 -0.88 -20.04 -2.75
C LYS A 186 -1.54 -20.87 -1.66
N VAL A 187 -2.86 -20.85 -1.60
CA VAL A 187 -3.66 -21.64 -0.66
C VAL A 187 -4.77 -22.38 -1.38
N SER A 188 -5.16 -23.53 -0.82
CA SER A 188 -6.22 -24.37 -1.36
C SER A 188 -7.03 -25.00 -0.22
N ALA A 189 -8.36 -24.97 -0.35
CA ALA A 189 -9.26 -25.61 0.61
C ALA A 189 -9.38 -27.13 0.37
N ASP A 190 -9.22 -27.56 -0.89
CA ASP A 190 -9.50 -28.93 -1.35
C ASP A 190 -8.27 -29.66 -1.93
N GLY A 191 -7.17 -28.95 -2.16
CA GLY A 191 -5.95 -29.45 -2.78
C GLY A 191 -5.99 -29.51 -4.31
N ALA A 192 -7.09 -29.07 -4.92
CA ALA A 192 -7.29 -29.05 -6.36
C ALA A 192 -7.37 -27.62 -6.90
N GLN A 193 -8.15 -26.74 -6.25
CA GLN A 193 -8.30 -25.35 -6.64
C GLN A 193 -7.38 -24.46 -5.80
N TRP A 194 -6.51 -23.70 -6.46
CA TRP A 194 -5.50 -22.88 -5.80
C TRP A 194 -5.79 -21.39 -6.02
N SER A 195 -5.71 -20.63 -4.93
CA SER A 195 -5.80 -19.16 -4.93
C SER A 195 -4.45 -18.55 -4.61
N GLU A 196 -4.00 -17.59 -5.42
CA GLU A 196 -2.79 -16.82 -5.15
C GLU A 196 -3.10 -15.74 -4.11
N ALA A 197 -2.63 -15.95 -2.88
CA ALA A 197 -2.87 -15.03 -1.76
C ALA A 197 -1.89 -13.85 -1.79
N LEU A 198 -0.63 -14.10 -2.16
CA LEU A 198 0.43 -13.11 -2.20
C LEU A 198 1.37 -13.39 -3.36
N ILE A 199 1.79 -12.34 -4.06
CA ILE A 199 2.84 -12.38 -5.08
C ILE A 199 3.77 -11.19 -4.88
N VAL A 200 5.08 -11.42 -4.89
CA VAL A 200 6.08 -10.35 -4.88
C VAL A 200 6.67 -10.23 -6.28
N ALA A 201 6.52 -9.05 -6.88
CA ALA A 201 7.09 -8.77 -8.19
C ALA A 201 8.63 -8.76 -8.12
N PRO A 202 9.34 -9.62 -8.86
CA PRO A 202 10.78 -9.78 -8.70
C PRO A 202 11.58 -8.52 -9.08
N ALA A 203 11.07 -7.70 -10.01
CA ALA A 203 11.74 -6.49 -10.47
C ALA A 203 11.60 -5.30 -9.51
N SER A 204 10.47 -5.19 -8.80
CA SER A 204 10.15 -4.00 -7.99
C SER A 204 10.02 -4.26 -6.49
N GLY A 205 9.91 -5.53 -6.08
CA GLY A 205 9.56 -5.92 -4.71
C GLY A 205 8.11 -5.59 -4.33
N GLN A 206 7.28 -5.14 -5.26
CA GLN A 206 5.89 -4.77 -4.98
C GLN A 206 5.07 -6.03 -4.66
N VAL A 207 4.31 -5.96 -3.57
CA VAL A 207 3.39 -7.02 -3.15
C VAL A 207 2.04 -6.82 -3.85
N SER A 208 1.55 -7.89 -4.48
CA SER A 208 0.18 -8.03 -4.96
C SER A 208 -0.57 -9.02 -4.07
N LEU A 209 -1.85 -8.72 -3.82
CA LEU A 209 -2.77 -9.56 -3.03
C LEU A 209 -3.97 -9.89 -3.92
N PRO A 210 -3.87 -10.86 -4.85
CA PRO A 210 -4.91 -11.13 -5.85
C PRO A 210 -6.26 -11.50 -5.26
N ALA A 211 -6.26 -12.17 -4.09
CA ALA A 211 -7.47 -12.50 -3.33
C ALA A 211 -8.00 -11.35 -2.45
N GLY A 212 -7.37 -10.17 -2.50
CA GLY A 212 -7.67 -9.02 -1.63
C GLY A 212 -7.06 -9.13 -0.23
N ALA A 213 -7.21 -8.07 0.56
CA ALA A 213 -6.83 -8.05 1.98
C ALA A 213 -7.93 -7.48 2.85
N LEU A 214 -8.16 -8.15 3.98
CA LEU A 214 -8.95 -7.63 5.08
C LEU A 214 -8.01 -6.97 6.08
N LEU A 215 -8.27 -5.71 6.40
CA LEU A 215 -7.43 -4.90 7.26
C LEU A 215 -8.14 -4.65 8.59
N PRO A 216 -7.39 -4.47 9.69
CA PRO A 216 -7.98 -3.99 10.93
C PRO A 216 -8.59 -2.59 10.74
N SER A 217 -9.45 -2.17 11.65
CA SER A 217 -10.11 -0.85 11.56
C SER A 217 -9.12 0.33 11.54
N GLY A 218 -8.08 0.28 12.39
CA GLY A 218 -7.18 1.43 12.60
C GLY A 218 -7.88 2.62 13.27
N SER A 219 -7.14 3.72 13.42
CA SER A 219 -7.63 5.00 13.95
C SER A 219 -6.98 6.17 13.20
N ALA A 220 -7.37 7.41 13.50
CA ALA A 220 -6.68 8.56 12.93
C ALA A 220 -5.21 8.65 13.38
N ALA A 221 -4.90 8.27 14.62
CA ALA A 221 -3.53 8.25 15.16
C ALA A 221 -2.70 7.06 14.64
N THR A 222 -3.36 5.96 14.27
CA THR A 222 -2.73 4.72 13.79
C THR A 222 -3.56 4.12 12.66
N PRO A 223 -3.47 4.65 11.43
CA PRO A 223 -4.26 4.17 10.31
C PRO A 223 -3.94 2.72 9.95
N ALA A 224 -4.92 2.01 9.39
CA ALA A 224 -4.75 0.61 9.00
C ALA A 224 -3.90 0.47 7.73
N LEU A 225 -4.07 1.42 6.80
CA LEU A 225 -3.18 1.62 5.66
C LEU A 225 -2.35 2.86 5.92
N GLY A 226 -1.08 2.67 6.31
CA GLY A 226 -0.14 3.75 6.59
C GLY A 226 1.07 3.74 5.67
N PHE A 227 1.96 4.71 5.84
CA PHE A 227 3.19 4.85 5.07
C PHE A 227 4.40 4.66 5.97
N ALA A 228 5.43 3.97 5.47
CA ALA A 228 6.66 3.79 6.22
C ALA A 228 7.31 5.15 6.53
N GLY A 229 7.63 5.40 7.81
CA GLY A 229 8.18 6.68 8.27
C GLY A 229 7.15 7.73 8.65
N ASP A 230 5.85 7.49 8.38
CA ASP A 230 4.75 8.39 8.72
C ASP A 230 3.56 7.55 9.24
N ALA A 231 3.67 7.17 10.52
CA ALA A 231 2.76 6.21 11.15
C ALA A 231 1.35 6.78 11.42
N ASP A 232 1.17 8.09 11.30
CA ASP A 232 -0.07 8.80 11.63
C ASP A 232 -0.77 9.39 10.39
N THR A 233 -0.30 9.00 9.20
CA THR A 233 -0.86 9.35 7.89
C THR A 233 -1.33 8.11 7.16
N GLY A 234 -2.59 8.11 6.70
CA GLY A 234 -3.17 6.93 6.08
C GLY A 234 -4.69 6.84 6.11
N PHE A 235 -5.22 5.66 5.78
CA PHE A 235 -6.66 5.35 5.79
C PHE A 235 -7.05 4.46 6.97
N HIS A 236 -8.23 4.72 7.54
CA HIS A 236 -8.81 3.97 8.65
C HIS A 236 -10.33 3.83 8.50
N ARG A 237 -10.89 2.84 9.19
CA ARG A 237 -12.33 2.58 9.35
C ARG A 237 -12.72 2.91 10.80
N PRO A 238 -13.24 4.10 11.09
CA PRO A 238 -13.58 4.49 12.46
C PRO A 238 -14.80 3.75 13.03
N ALA A 239 -15.73 3.30 12.18
CA ALA A 239 -16.93 2.56 12.55
C ALA A 239 -17.45 1.71 11.37
N ALA A 240 -18.57 1.02 11.56
CA ALA A 240 -19.27 0.37 10.46
C ALA A 240 -19.63 1.37 9.36
N ASP A 241 -19.45 0.94 8.11
CA ASP A 241 -19.82 1.70 6.90
C ASP A 241 -19.19 3.10 6.80
N GLN A 242 -17.99 3.24 7.35
CA GLN A 242 -17.21 4.47 7.32
C GLN A 242 -15.78 4.24 6.85
N ILE A 243 -15.25 5.20 6.09
CA ILE A 243 -13.84 5.27 5.73
C ILE A 243 -13.36 6.72 5.87
N GLY A 244 -12.20 6.90 6.49
CA GLY A 244 -11.58 8.21 6.65
C GLY A 244 -10.09 8.17 6.35
N ALA A 245 -9.52 9.33 6.05
CA ALA A 245 -8.07 9.49 6.04
C ALA A 245 -7.61 10.49 7.09
N ALA A 246 -6.41 10.24 7.59
CA ALA A 246 -5.73 11.08 8.56
C ALA A 246 -4.37 11.53 8.03
N THR A 247 -3.91 12.66 8.54
CA THR A 247 -2.54 13.19 8.38
C THR A 247 -2.14 13.81 9.71
N GLY A 248 -0.93 13.51 10.21
CA GLY A 248 -0.49 14.03 11.51
C GLY A 248 -1.38 13.56 12.66
N GLY A 249 -1.95 12.36 12.57
CA GLY A 249 -2.81 11.78 13.61
C GLY A 249 -4.23 12.33 13.68
N VAL A 250 -4.59 13.25 12.77
CA VAL A 250 -5.89 13.93 12.76
C VAL A 250 -6.66 13.57 11.50
N ARG A 251 -7.93 13.21 11.68
CA ARG A 251 -8.85 12.95 10.56
C ARG A 251 -9.04 14.22 9.72
N ARG A 252 -8.86 14.11 8.40
CA ARG A 252 -9.04 15.22 7.44
C ARG A 252 -10.30 15.09 6.62
N TRP A 253 -10.75 13.87 6.37
CA TRP A 253 -12.04 13.60 5.76
C TRP A 253 -12.63 12.28 6.26
N LEU A 254 -13.95 12.18 6.15
CA LEU A 254 -14.73 11.00 6.49
C LEU A 254 -15.84 10.83 5.45
N LEU A 255 -15.94 9.67 4.84
CA LEU A 255 -17.13 9.24 4.13
C LEU A 255 -17.92 8.29 5.02
N THR A 256 -19.20 8.59 5.17
CA THR A 256 -20.20 7.78 5.84
C THR A 256 -21.29 7.40 4.84
N GLU A 257 -22.27 6.60 5.27
CA GLU A 257 -23.48 6.31 4.51
C GLU A 257 -24.31 7.55 4.12
N SER A 258 -24.14 8.68 4.84
CA SER A 258 -25.00 9.87 4.70
C SER A 258 -24.27 11.13 4.30
N ALA A 259 -22.94 11.20 4.45
CA ALA A 259 -22.19 12.41 4.19
C ALA A 259 -20.72 12.16 3.85
N CYS A 260 -20.14 13.10 3.09
CA CYS A 260 -18.71 13.33 3.03
C CYS A 260 -18.37 14.55 3.91
N GLN A 261 -17.67 14.32 5.02
CA GLN A 261 -17.15 15.37 5.88
C GLN A 261 -15.72 15.71 5.47
N ILE A 262 -15.42 16.99 5.31
CA ILE A 262 -14.09 17.49 5.03
C ILE A 262 -13.74 18.48 6.13
N ASP A 263 -12.80 18.09 6.99
CA ASP A 263 -12.44 18.79 8.23
C ASP A 263 -11.37 19.87 7.99
N VAL A 264 -10.96 20.06 6.72
CA VAL A 264 -9.98 21.07 6.28
C VAL A 264 -10.46 21.82 5.04
N PRO A 265 -10.00 23.06 4.77
CA PRO A 265 -10.37 23.79 3.57
C PRO A 265 -10.01 23.02 2.28
N ILE A 266 -10.95 22.95 1.34
CA ILE A 266 -10.68 22.49 -0.02
C ILE A 266 -10.00 23.64 -0.77
N THR A 267 -8.83 23.38 -1.36
CA THR A 267 -8.06 24.37 -2.12
C THR A 267 -7.73 23.82 -3.52
N GLY A 268 -7.02 24.59 -4.34
CA GLY A 268 -6.68 24.19 -5.71
C GLY A 268 -7.87 24.23 -6.67
N TRP A 269 -7.81 23.47 -7.76
CA TRP A 269 -8.72 23.55 -8.90
C TRP A 269 -10.19 23.22 -8.60
N ALA A 270 -10.47 22.57 -7.47
CA ALA A 270 -11.82 22.20 -7.05
C ALA A 270 -12.65 23.40 -6.56
N VAL A 271 -12.01 24.51 -6.21
CA VAL A 271 -12.67 25.74 -5.77
C VAL A 271 -12.49 26.86 -6.81
N THR A 272 -13.45 27.77 -6.87
CA THR A 272 -13.37 29.00 -7.69
C THR A 272 -12.07 29.77 -7.39
N GLN A 273 -11.37 30.29 -8.41
CA GLN A 273 -10.05 30.93 -8.27
C GLN A 273 -10.10 32.45 -8.18
N SER A 274 -11.24 33.05 -8.51
CA SER A 274 -11.47 34.50 -8.46
C SER A 274 -12.97 34.79 -8.39
N ALA A 275 -13.33 36.05 -8.12
CA ALA A 275 -14.73 36.50 -8.09
C ALA A 275 -15.50 36.27 -9.40
N SER A 276 -14.79 36.29 -10.54
CA SER A 276 -15.37 36.09 -11.87
C SER A 276 -15.26 34.65 -12.38
N ASP A 277 -14.82 33.71 -11.54
CA ASP A 277 -14.66 32.33 -11.94
C ASP A 277 -16.01 31.60 -12.02
N VAL A 278 -16.50 31.45 -13.24
CA VAL A 278 -17.74 30.73 -13.58
C VAL A 278 -17.48 29.32 -14.12
N THR A 279 -16.27 28.77 -13.88
CA THR A 279 -15.91 27.44 -14.38
C THR A 279 -16.83 26.37 -13.79
N ALA A 280 -17.52 25.62 -14.66
CA ALA A 280 -18.44 24.57 -14.25
C ALA A 280 -17.74 23.50 -13.37
N GLY A 281 -18.47 23.00 -12.37
CA GLY A 281 -18.00 21.94 -11.47
C GLY A 281 -17.13 22.40 -10.30
N ARG A 282 -16.78 23.69 -10.21
CA ARG A 282 -16.05 24.24 -9.07
C ARG A 282 -16.98 24.60 -7.91
N LEU A 283 -16.48 24.42 -6.69
CA LEU A 283 -17.14 24.89 -5.47
C LEU A 283 -16.95 26.42 -5.34
N LEU A 284 -18.04 27.12 -5.04
CA LEU A 284 -18.00 28.56 -4.79
C LEU A 284 -17.36 28.83 -3.42
N ARG A 285 -16.36 29.70 -3.38
CA ARG A 285 -15.75 30.09 -2.10
C ARG A 285 -16.64 31.11 -1.38
N THR A 286 -16.81 30.94 -0.08
CA THR A 286 -17.43 31.97 0.79
C THR A 286 -16.34 32.89 1.32
N GLU A 287 -15.64 33.63 0.46
CA GLU A 287 -14.63 34.59 0.91
C GLU A 287 -15.29 35.87 1.46
N ALA A 288 -14.60 36.55 2.37
CA ALA A 288 -14.92 37.92 2.75
C ALA A 288 -14.34 38.87 1.68
N GLY A 289 -15.16 39.75 1.08
CA GLY A 289 -14.71 40.71 0.06
C GLY A 289 -15.61 40.78 -1.19
N PRO A 290 -15.17 41.39 -2.31
CA PRO A 290 -15.96 41.53 -3.54
C PRO A 290 -16.21 40.21 -4.29
N ALA A 291 -15.58 39.11 -3.86
CA ALA A 291 -15.78 37.75 -4.36
C ALA A 291 -16.87 36.96 -3.59
N GLN A 292 -17.79 37.68 -2.92
CA GLN A 292 -18.80 37.05 -2.08
C GLN A 292 -19.82 36.25 -2.90
N ALA A 293 -20.08 35.02 -2.46
CA ALA A 293 -21.30 34.32 -2.82
C ALA A 293 -22.53 35.10 -2.34
N PHE A 294 -23.45 35.44 -3.25
CA PHE A 294 -24.75 35.97 -2.86
C PHE A 294 -25.62 34.85 -2.28
N ARG A 295 -26.12 35.08 -1.07
CA ARG A 295 -26.96 34.19 -0.26
C ARG A 295 -28.01 35.00 0.48
N GLN A 296 -28.99 34.35 1.07
CA GLN A 296 -30.11 35.03 1.77
C GLN A 296 -29.65 36.15 2.72
N GLY A 297 -28.50 35.99 3.39
CA GLY A 297 -27.97 36.97 4.34
C GLY A 297 -27.28 38.21 3.74
N ASN A 298 -27.01 38.28 2.43
CA ASN A 298 -26.32 39.43 1.81
C ASN A 298 -26.92 39.90 0.46
N VAL A 299 -28.05 39.36 0.03
CA VAL A 299 -28.75 39.82 -1.19
C VAL A 299 -29.30 41.24 -1.03
N LEU A 300 -29.78 41.59 0.18
CA LEU A 300 -30.28 42.93 0.52
C LEU A 300 -29.28 43.64 1.45
N GLY A 301 -28.98 44.90 1.17
CA GLY A 301 -28.05 45.72 1.95
C GLY A 301 -27.61 46.95 1.17
N SER A 302 -26.56 47.63 1.64
CA SER A 302 -26.01 48.79 0.91
C SER A 302 -25.41 48.34 -0.42
N VAL A 303 -25.87 48.96 -1.51
CA VAL A 303 -25.37 48.74 -2.87
C VAL A 303 -24.19 49.68 -3.08
N SER A 304 -23.07 49.11 -3.54
CA SER A 304 -21.87 49.86 -3.92
C SER A 304 -21.20 49.18 -5.11
N GLN A 305 -20.43 49.95 -5.87
CA GLN A 305 -19.79 49.51 -7.10
C GLN A 305 -18.47 50.25 -7.27
N SER A 306 -17.49 49.57 -7.87
CA SER A 306 -16.22 50.16 -8.29
C SER A 306 -15.89 49.71 -9.70
N ALA A 307 -15.73 50.66 -10.63
CA ALA A 307 -15.34 50.42 -12.03
C ALA A 307 -16.17 49.33 -12.75
N GLY A 308 -17.48 49.29 -12.54
CA GLY A 308 -18.38 48.30 -13.16
C GLY A 308 -18.62 47.06 -12.30
N VAL A 309 -17.90 46.87 -11.21
CA VAL A 309 -17.94 45.65 -10.37
C VAL A 309 -18.71 45.91 -9.07
N PRO A 310 -19.84 45.23 -8.83
CA PRO A 310 -20.55 45.32 -7.55
C PRO A 310 -19.65 44.94 -6.38
N THR A 311 -19.56 45.81 -5.38
CA THR A 311 -18.78 45.60 -4.14
C THR A 311 -19.65 45.45 -2.90
N GLY A 312 -20.96 45.68 -3.02
CA GLY A 312 -21.95 45.59 -1.94
C GLY A 312 -23.04 44.55 -2.20
N ALA A 313 -24.24 44.79 -1.65
CA ALA A 313 -25.41 43.94 -1.88
C ALA A 313 -25.94 44.08 -3.32
N LEU A 314 -26.85 43.18 -3.72
CA LEU A 314 -27.50 43.25 -5.04
C LEU A 314 -28.56 44.34 -5.10
N VAL A 315 -29.32 44.51 -4.02
CA VAL A 315 -30.43 45.48 -3.95
C VAL A 315 -30.42 46.23 -2.62
N GLU A 316 -30.51 47.55 -2.71
CA GLU A 316 -30.71 48.48 -1.60
C GLU A 316 -32.12 49.07 -1.71
N ARG A 317 -32.82 49.20 -0.58
CA ARG A 317 -34.07 49.96 -0.50
C ARG A 317 -33.97 50.96 0.63
N GLY A 318 -34.48 52.16 0.39
CA GLY A 318 -34.64 53.17 1.43
C GLY A 318 -35.85 54.05 1.17
N SER A 319 -36.23 54.81 2.19
CA SER A 319 -37.31 55.80 2.11
C SER A 319 -36.94 57.06 2.88
N THR A 320 -37.43 58.19 2.38
CA THR A 320 -37.33 59.51 2.99
C THR A 320 -38.70 60.18 2.89
N ALA A 321 -38.85 61.40 3.41
CA ALA A 321 -40.08 62.18 3.20
C ALA A 321 -40.34 62.52 1.72
N GLN A 322 -39.28 62.48 0.89
CA GLN A 322 -39.31 62.79 -0.54
C GLN A 322 -39.66 61.57 -1.42
N GLY A 323 -39.87 60.40 -0.83
CA GLY A 323 -40.26 59.17 -1.50
C GLY A 323 -39.40 57.97 -1.14
N ALA A 324 -39.57 56.89 -1.89
CA ALA A 324 -38.78 55.67 -1.75
C ALA A 324 -37.76 55.56 -2.89
N TYR A 325 -36.66 54.87 -2.64
CA TYR A 325 -35.72 54.48 -3.68
C TYR A 325 -35.36 53.01 -3.59
N MET A 326 -34.96 52.49 -4.74
CA MET A 326 -34.32 51.20 -4.90
C MET A 326 -33.05 51.40 -5.73
N ARG A 327 -31.93 50.87 -5.25
CA ARG A 327 -30.70 50.77 -6.04
C ARG A 327 -30.41 49.31 -6.35
N PHE A 328 -29.93 49.09 -7.54
CA PHE A 328 -29.47 47.80 -8.02
C PHE A 328 -27.96 47.85 -8.27
N ALA A 329 -27.30 46.72 -8.05
CA ALA A 329 -25.87 46.54 -8.27
C ALA A 329 -25.42 46.81 -9.72
N ASP A 330 -26.34 46.74 -10.69
CA ASP A 330 -26.08 47.05 -12.10
C ASP A 330 -25.97 48.56 -12.39
N GLY A 331 -26.12 49.41 -11.37
CA GLY A 331 -26.11 50.87 -11.48
C GLY A 331 -27.50 51.50 -11.63
N THR A 332 -28.57 50.71 -11.73
CA THR A 332 -29.95 51.22 -11.87
C THR A 332 -30.44 51.79 -10.54
N GLN A 333 -31.00 52.99 -10.58
CA GLN A 333 -31.73 53.59 -9.47
C GLN A 333 -33.15 53.89 -9.89
N ILE A 334 -34.10 53.52 -9.03
CA ILE A 334 -35.52 53.82 -9.19
C ILE A 334 -35.94 54.62 -7.96
N CYS A 335 -36.38 55.84 -8.18
CA CYS A 335 -37.08 56.63 -7.17
C CYS A 335 -38.57 56.59 -7.45
N THR A 336 -39.39 56.49 -6.42
CA THR A 336 -40.83 56.59 -6.51
C THR A 336 -41.35 57.55 -5.47
N GLN A 337 -42.40 58.30 -5.82
CA GLN A 337 -43.07 59.19 -4.90
C GLN A 337 -44.55 59.25 -5.22
N ARG A 338 -45.37 59.24 -4.17
CA ARG A 338 -46.80 59.51 -4.27
C ARG A 338 -47.03 60.93 -3.76
N LEU A 339 -47.28 61.85 -4.68
CA LEU A 339 -47.41 63.28 -4.42
C LEU A 339 -48.89 63.68 -4.38
N ALA A 340 -49.35 64.31 -3.30
CA ALA A 340 -50.66 64.95 -3.28
C ALA A 340 -50.63 66.20 -4.16
N VAL A 341 -51.70 66.46 -4.92
CA VAL A 341 -51.84 67.69 -5.71
C VAL A 341 -52.40 68.79 -4.79
N PRO A 342 -51.59 69.75 -4.30
CA PRO A 342 -51.99 70.68 -3.24
C PRO A 342 -52.88 71.84 -3.72
N SER A 343 -53.01 72.05 -5.03
CA SER A 343 -53.82 73.12 -5.62
C SER A 343 -54.64 72.61 -6.81
N GLY A 344 -55.78 73.26 -7.10
CA GLY A 344 -56.63 72.88 -8.22
C GLY A 344 -55.93 73.00 -9.58
N VAL A 345 -56.31 72.14 -10.53
CA VAL A 345 -55.90 72.23 -11.94
C VAL A 345 -56.80 73.25 -12.65
N ALA A 346 -56.62 74.53 -12.36
CA ALA A 346 -57.56 75.60 -12.76
C ALA A 346 -56.96 76.68 -13.67
N THR A 347 -55.64 76.71 -13.87
CA THR A 347 -55.01 77.74 -14.70
C THR A 347 -55.18 77.41 -16.18
N ALA A 348 -55.91 78.24 -16.93
CA ALA A 348 -56.12 78.02 -18.36
C ALA A 348 -54.83 78.16 -19.17
N THR A 349 -54.58 77.22 -20.08
CA THR A 349 -53.46 77.23 -21.03
C THR A 349 -53.93 76.69 -22.38
N GLY A 350 -54.27 77.61 -23.29
CA GLY A 350 -54.97 77.26 -24.53
C GLY A 350 -56.33 76.61 -24.24
N ALA A 351 -56.61 75.45 -24.83
CA ALA A 351 -57.85 74.68 -24.62
C ALA A 351 -57.78 73.72 -23.40
N LEU A 352 -56.72 73.80 -22.60
CA LEU A 352 -56.46 72.90 -21.48
C LEU A 352 -56.34 73.69 -20.16
N PHE A 353 -56.31 72.98 -19.05
CA PHE A 353 -56.05 73.52 -17.71
C PHE A 353 -54.82 72.87 -17.10
N MET A 354 -53.98 73.66 -16.44
CA MET A 354 -52.78 73.19 -15.77
C MET A 354 -52.79 73.52 -14.27
N SER A 355 -52.10 72.70 -13.50
CA SER A 355 -51.78 72.96 -12.10
C SER A 355 -50.61 73.95 -11.97
N GLU A 356 -50.34 74.38 -10.75
CA GLU A 356 -49.04 74.92 -10.40
C GLU A 356 -47.94 73.87 -10.60
N SER A 357 -46.69 74.33 -10.68
CA SER A 357 -45.55 73.42 -10.79
C SER A 357 -45.18 72.82 -9.45
N TYR A 358 -45.04 71.50 -9.42
CA TYR A 358 -44.57 70.79 -8.23
C TYR A 358 -43.16 70.30 -8.45
N VAL A 359 -42.27 70.63 -7.51
CA VAL A 359 -40.90 70.13 -7.52
C VAL A 359 -40.85 68.85 -6.71
N TRP A 360 -40.50 67.75 -7.36
CA TRP A 360 -40.16 66.52 -6.70
C TRP A 360 -38.65 66.41 -6.58
N THR A 361 -38.15 66.61 -5.36
CA THR A 361 -36.77 66.26 -4.99
C THR A 361 -36.68 64.75 -4.87
N PHE A 362 -35.71 64.11 -5.53
CA PHE A 362 -35.55 62.68 -5.46
C PHE A 362 -35.03 62.24 -4.08
N PRO A 363 -35.51 61.10 -3.53
CA PRO A 363 -35.06 60.56 -2.24
C PRO A 363 -33.61 60.03 -2.27
N ALA A 364 -33.02 59.87 -3.45
CA ALA A 364 -31.61 59.56 -3.67
C ALA A 364 -31.12 60.28 -4.95
N LEU A 365 -29.86 60.73 -4.95
CA LEU A 365 -29.27 61.43 -6.10
C LEU A 365 -28.98 60.47 -7.26
N PHE A 366 -29.20 60.94 -8.48
CA PHE A 366 -28.74 60.29 -9.71
C PHE A 366 -27.37 60.87 -10.13
N VAL A 367 -26.65 60.19 -11.02
CA VAL A 367 -25.39 60.70 -11.61
C VAL A 367 -25.63 61.58 -12.84
N ALA A 368 -26.82 61.48 -13.44
CA ALA A 368 -27.29 62.27 -14.56
C ALA A 368 -28.83 62.42 -14.47
N PRO A 369 -29.46 63.39 -15.16
CA PRO A 369 -30.90 63.57 -15.12
C PRO A 369 -31.66 62.28 -15.49
N PRO A 370 -32.54 61.75 -14.62
CA PRO A 370 -33.26 60.51 -14.87
C PRO A 370 -34.42 60.69 -15.84
N ALA A 371 -34.91 59.58 -16.39
CA ALA A 371 -36.20 59.55 -17.09
C ALA A 371 -37.32 59.57 -16.04
N VAL A 372 -38.18 60.59 -16.11
CA VAL A 372 -39.30 60.77 -15.17
C VAL A 372 -40.60 60.44 -15.90
N SER A 373 -41.42 59.62 -15.25
CA SER A 373 -42.77 59.31 -15.69
C SER A 373 -43.71 59.27 -14.48
N GLY A 374 -45.00 59.23 -14.76
CA GLY A 374 -45.98 59.06 -13.71
C GLY A 374 -47.40 59.09 -14.25
N LEU A 375 -48.33 58.76 -13.37
CA LEU A 375 -49.75 58.76 -13.68
C LEU A 375 -50.51 59.42 -12.52
N PRO A 376 -51.48 60.30 -12.81
CA PRO A 376 -52.45 60.71 -11.81
C PRO A 376 -53.23 59.49 -11.28
N SER A 377 -53.55 59.49 -10.00
CA SER A 377 -54.39 58.45 -9.39
C SER A 377 -55.82 58.53 -9.92
N ILE A 378 -56.60 57.48 -9.67
CA ILE A 378 -58.01 57.39 -10.09
C ILE A 378 -58.87 58.57 -9.60
N ASP A 379 -58.46 59.22 -8.52
CA ASP A 379 -59.13 60.38 -7.92
C ASP A 379 -58.91 61.68 -8.73
N LEU A 380 -58.10 61.64 -9.79
CA LEU A 380 -57.85 62.69 -10.76
C LEU A 380 -58.20 62.24 -12.19
N PRO A 381 -59.48 62.02 -12.51
CA PRO A 381 -59.88 61.49 -13.81
C PRO A 381 -59.60 62.48 -14.94
N MET A 382 -59.28 61.95 -16.13
CA MET A 382 -58.97 62.75 -17.33
C MET A 382 -57.82 63.73 -17.12
N ALA A 383 -56.81 63.31 -16.33
CA ALA A 383 -55.60 64.07 -16.09
C ALA A 383 -54.37 63.33 -16.63
N TRP A 384 -53.35 64.08 -17.02
CA TRP A 384 -52.03 63.56 -17.36
C TRP A 384 -50.93 64.45 -16.80
N LEU A 385 -49.72 63.91 -16.73
CA LEU A 385 -48.56 64.69 -16.34
C LEU A 385 -47.96 65.41 -17.53
N ALA A 386 -47.51 66.63 -17.29
CA ALA A 386 -46.64 67.40 -18.16
C ALA A 386 -45.40 67.85 -17.40
N SER A 387 -44.32 68.16 -18.12
CA SER A 387 -43.14 68.76 -17.53
C SER A 387 -43.46 70.15 -16.96
N GLY A 388 -42.88 70.46 -15.80
CA GLY A 388 -42.85 71.81 -15.25
C GLY A 388 -41.77 72.67 -15.91
N PRO A 389 -41.63 73.94 -15.47
CA PRO A 389 -40.70 74.90 -16.06
C PRO A 389 -39.25 74.67 -15.63
N THR A 390 -39.01 73.90 -14.57
CA THR A 390 -37.66 73.53 -14.11
C THR A 390 -37.25 72.23 -14.78
N ALA A 391 -36.12 72.26 -15.48
CA ALA A 391 -35.54 71.07 -16.11
C ALA A 391 -35.23 69.98 -15.06
N THR A 392 -35.38 68.73 -15.46
CA THR A 392 -34.93 67.60 -14.64
C THR A 392 -33.42 67.67 -14.44
N SER A 393 -33.00 67.58 -13.18
CA SER A 393 -31.61 67.49 -12.74
C SER A 393 -31.37 66.13 -12.08
N GLU A 394 -30.15 65.90 -11.60
CA GLU A 394 -29.74 64.73 -10.81
C GLU A 394 -30.48 64.62 -9.46
N ALA A 395 -31.01 65.73 -8.95
CA ALA A 395 -31.57 65.83 -7.61
C ALA A 395 -33.08 66.08 -7.58
N ALA A 396 -33.65 66.65 -8.65
CA ALA A 396 -35.06 67.01 -8.69
C ALA A 396 -35.60 67.14 -10.10
N THR A 397 -36.92 67.05 -10.22
CA THR A 397 -37.69 67.39 -11.42
C THR A 397 -38.87 68.27 -11.05
N SER A 398 -39.42 69.00 -12.02
CA SER A 398 -40.69 69.68 -11.84
C SER A 398 -41.75 69.08 -12.76
N VAL A 399 -42.94 68.85 -12.21
CA VAL A 399 -44.10 68.28 -12.93
C VAL A 399 -45.32 69.15 -12.73
N ARG A 400 -46.24 69.07 -13.69
CA ARG A 400 -47.56 69.69 -13.63
C ARG A 400 -48.61 68.65 -14.02
N VAL A 401 -49.81 68.83 -13.50
CA VAL A 401 -50.98 68.07 -13.93
C VAL A 401 -51.73 68.88 -14.96
N MET A 402 -52.06 68.25 -16.08
CA MET A 402 -52.86 68.81 -17.17
C MET A 402 -54.21 68.12 -17.22
N ARG A 403 -55.27 68.87 -17.53
CA ARG A 403 -56.63 68.36 -17.68
C ARG A 403 -57.36 69.05 -18.83
N THR A 404 -58.39 68.37 -19.35
CA THR A 404 -59.32 68.93 -20.35
C THR A 404 -60.39 69.84 -19.74
N ALA A 405 -60.60 69.79 -18.42
CA ALA A 405 -61.57 70.62 -17.70
C ALA A 405 -60.97 71.16 -16.39
N ALA A 406 -61.36 72.37 -16.02
CA ALA A 406 -60.89 73.02 -14.80
C ALA A 406 -61.33 72.23 -13.56
N LEU A 407 -60.41 72.08 -12.60
CA LEU A 407 -60.72 71.60 -11.26
C LEU A 407 -60.26 72.64 -10.25
N ALA A 408 -61.20 73.28 -9.57
CA ALA A 408 -60.91 74.38 -8.65
C ALA A 408 -60.31 73.92 -7.31
N THR A 409 -60.55 72.67 -6.89
CA THR A 409 -60.11 72.14 -5.60
C THR A 409 -58.94 71.17 -5.76
N ALA A 410 -58.00 71.20 -4.82
CA ALA A 410 -56.96 70.19 -4.66
C ALA A 410 -57.61 68.84 -4.36
N THR A 411 -57.53 67.88 -5.29
CA THR A 411 -58.05 66.52 -5.07
C THR A 411 -57.16 65.53 -5.79
N GLY A 412 -56.81 64.44 -5.11
CA GLY A 412 -56.10 63.29 -5.68
C GLY A 412 -54.58 63.34 -5.63
N MET A 413 -53.98 62.25 -6.09
CA MET A 413 -52.55 61.97 -5.98
C MET A 413 -51.94 61.78 -7.36
N VAL A 414 -50.62 61.89 -7.45
CA VAL A 414 -49.85 61.51 -8.62
C VAL A 414 -48.77 60.54 -8.17
N ASP A 415 -48.69 59.40 -8.85
CA ASP A 415 -47.61 58.44 -8.67
C ASP A 415 -46.50 58.76 -9.67
N LEU A 416 -45.37 59.19 -9.15
CA LEU A 416 -44.18 59.54 -9.91
C LEU A 416 -43.13 58.44 -9.79
N THR A 417 -42.46 58.15 -10.90
CA THR A 417 -41.32 57.24 -10.98
C THR A 417 -40.20 57.93 -11.74
N ALA A 418 -39.00 57.89 -11.19
CA ALA A 418 -37.79 58.34 -11.86
C ALA A 418 -36.83 57.16 -11.96
N VAL A 419 -36.39 56.85 -13.18
CA VAL A 419 -35.46 55.76 -13.47
C VAL A 419 -34.20 56.34 -14.10
N GLY A 420 -33.04 56.01 -13.51
CA GLY A 420 -31.76 56.52 -13.96
C GLY A 420 -30.60 55.73 -13.37
N ARG A 421 -29.41 56.32 -13.40
CA ARG A 421 -28.17 55.73 -12.87
C ARG A 421 -27.75 56.40 -11.56
N TRP A 422 -27.23 55.62 -10.61
CA TRP A 422 -26.64 56.16 -9.37
C TRP A 422 -25.10 56.19 -9.37
N PHE A 423 -24.49 55.56 -10.36
CA PHE A 423 -23.05 55.51 -10.60
C PHE A 423 -22.74 55.71 -12.08
#